data_AF-A0A3A6NJQ8-F1
#
_entry.id   AF-A0A3A6NJQ8-F1
#
_cell.length_a   1.000
_cell.length_b   1.000
_cell.length_c   1.000
_cell.angle_alpha   90.00
_cell.angle_beta   90.00
_cell.angle_gamma   90.00
#
_symmetry.space_group_name_H-M   'P 1'
#
loop_
_entity.id
_entity.type
_entity.pdbx_description
1 polymer ?
#
loop_
_entity_poly.entity_id
_entity_poly.type
_entity_poly.pdbx_seq_one_letter_code
_entity_poly.pdbx_strand_id
1 'polypeptide(L)'
;MQEPEGPNLWLKISNLEVGSHNTWFPLTTAREEIQRKDVGANGQILAGRGGVPAGRYQSIRFTVEKAALDRDGEMIFLSVDKPLVEINFPAELNLAKEDSTSLFLTWDTAGSMQGTAVISPKMTVSLQSIPLVTDLAYVSCPELDTVYIVRTDQNMVCGSLGISGKPTTLVANQAENRLFILAPKDSAVKIFELTSNRKIDQIRIPLSVKSTYMTVSSDGKKAFLLDEMGNNLLRLDLQNGTVDGQIRIGSRPKYMLYLEDRNLLAISCAYAQKIYFIDATSLAIVNTVDTGGTPDGMLARDNYLFVAESSSNAVSAFELPGGRSNFRINVGLKPRRLAFGNSHIYISNAGSGTVSLLRPGQLNVSRAIQVGGKPFEMDVSLIHQWLYVGDEQKGGVAVIDLSSNKVAAWIELGAAPDSFIVVK
;
A
#
# COMPACT_ATOMS: atom_id res chain seq x y z
N MET A 1 -6.10 3.65 -21.21
CA MET A 1 -5.42 2.78 -22.21
C MET A 1 -4.37 3.62 -22.91
N GLN A 2 -3.14 3.12 -23.06
CA GLN A 2 -2.04 3.82 -23.72
C GLN A 2 -2.37 4.07 -25.21
N GLU A 3 -2.19 5.30 -25.69
CA GLU A 3 -2.00 5.57 -27.11
C GLU A 3 -0.52 5.42 -27.44
N PRO A 4 -0.06 4.34 -28.07
CA PRO A 4 1.37 4.10 -28.29
C PRO A 4 2.06 5.10 -29.24
N GLU A 5 1.34 5.86 -30.07
CA GLU A 5 1.95 6.61 -31.21
C GLU A 5 1.61 8.11 -31.29
N GLY A 6 1.30 8.76 -30.17
CA GLY A 6 1.07 10.21 -30.13
C GLY A 6 2.34 11.04 -29.91
N PRO A 7 2.31 12.36 -30.24
CA PRO A 7 3.43 13.26 -30.03
C PRO A 7 3.83 13.36 -28.55
N ASN A 8 5.12 13.52 -28.28
CA ASN A 8 5.64 13.72 -26.92
C ASN A 8 5.31 15.14 -26.41
N LEU A 9 4.08 15.31 -25.94
CA LEU A 9 3.58 16.58 -25.44
C LEU A 9 3.86 16.75 -23.95
N TRP A 10 4.01 18.02 -23.57
CA TRP A 10 4.13 18.50 -22.21
C TRP A 10 3.12 19.63 -21.97
N LEU A 11 2.48 19.62 -20.81
CA LEU A 11 1.55 20.66 -20.36
C LEU A 11 2.00 21.17 -18.99
N LYS A 12 1.89 22.48 -18.78
CA LYS A 12 1.79 23.06 -17.44
C LYS A 12 0.34 23.37 -17.12
N ILE A 13 -0.17 22.83 -16.01
CA ILE A 13 -1.55 22.98 -15.55
C ILE A 13 -1.65 23.70 -14.20
N SER A 14 -2.78 24.35 -13.98
CA SER A 14 -3.17 24.94 -12.69
C SER A 14 -4.68 24.89 -12.47
N ASN A 15 -5.15 25.29 -11.29
CA ASN A 15 -6.58 25.36 -10.93
C ASN A 15 -7.35 24.05 -11.19
N LEU A 16 -6.79 22.91 -10.74
CA LEU A 16 -7.49 21.63 -10.82
C LEU A 16 -8.71 21.66 -9.89
N GLU A 17 -9.91 21.51 -10.43
CA GLU A 17 -11.17 21.64 -9.70
C GLU A 17 -12.17 20.56 -10.13
N VAL A 18 -13.01 20.10 -9.20
CA VAL A 18 -14.15 19.22 -9.50
C VAL A 18 -15.47 20.00 -9.37
N GLY A 19 -16.39 19.76 -10.31
CA GLY A 19 -17.64 20.49 -10.46
C GLY A 19 -18.85 19.75 -9.89
N SER A 20 -19.65 20.47 -9.10
CA SER A 20 -21.01 20.07 -8.71
C SER A 20 -21.98 21.17 -9.07
N HIS A 21 -22.88 20.91 -10.02
CA HIS A 21 -23.82 21.91 -10.55
C HIS A 21 -23.06 23.20 -10.96
N ASN A 22 -23.31 24.32 -10.27
CA ASN A 22 -22.68 25.62 -10.54
C ASN A 22 -21.54 25.96 -9.56
N THR A 23 -21.03 24.99 -8.80
CA THR A 23 -19.96 25.19 -7.82
C THR A 23 -18.75 24.34 -8.17
N TRP A 24 -17.57 24.94 -8.07
CA TRP A 24 -16.29 24.29 -8.31
C TRP A 24 -15.52 24.19 -7.02
N PHE A 25 -14.94 23.02 -6.78
CA PHE A 25 -14.17 22.73 -5.57
C PHE A 25 -12.71 22.51 -5.93
N PRO A 26 -11.78 23.30 -5.38
CA PRO A 26 -10.36 23.17 -5.67
C PRO A 26 -9.79 21.87 -5.12
N LEU A 27 -8.98 21.21 -5.94
CA LEU A 27 -8.14 20.09 -5.58
C LEU A 27 -6.70 20.56 -5.46
N THR A 28 -5.92 19.89 -4.62
CA THR A 28 -4.47 20.06 -4.57
C THR A 28 -3.84 19.38 -5.77
N THR A 29 -3.21 20.16 -6.65
CA THR A 29 -2.42 19.65 -7.76
C THR A 29 -1.18 18.92 -7.21
N ALA A 30 -1.02 17.64 -7.57
CA ALA A 30 0.16 16.86 -7.20
C ALA A 30 1.30 17.09 -8.19
N ARG A 31 0.98 17.37 -9.46
CA ARG A 31 1.92 17.72 -10.52
C ARG A 31 1.39 18.85 -11.37
N GLU A 32 2.10 19.97 -11.37
CA GLU A 32 1.80 21.09 -12.28
C GLU A 32 2.26 20.81 -13.71
N GLU A 33 3.26 19.94 -13.87
CA GLU A 33 3.80 19.57 -15.18
C GLU A 33 3.42 18.14 -15.53
N ILE A 34 2.74 17.97 -16.66
CA ILE A 34 2.29 16.67 -17.17
C ILE A 34 3.01 16.42 -18.48
N GLN A 35 3.74 15.31 -18.53
CA GLN A 35 4.43 14.89 -19.74
C GLN A 35 4.00 13.48 -20.15
N ARG A 36 3.78 13.26 -21.46
CA ARG A 36 3.39 11.96 -22.01
C ARG A 36 4.34 10.84 -21.57
N LYS A 37 5.65 11.11 -21.59
CA LYS A 37 6.68 10.12 -21.22
C LYS A 37 6.58 9.63 -19.77
N ASP A 38 6.13 10.49 -18.84
CA ASP A 38 5.98 10.14 -17.43
C ASP A 38 4.86 9.13 -17.20
N VAL A 39 3.77 9.27 -17.97
CA VAL A 39 2.65 8.32 -17.98
C VAL A 39 3.04 7.03 -18.70
N GLY A 40 3.79 7.12 -19.82
CA GLY A 40 4.22 5.94 -20.57
C GLY A 40 5.15 5.01 -19.77
N ALA A 41 6.09 5.56 -19.00
CA ALA A 41 7.05 4.78 -18.22
C ALA A 41 6.43 4.13 -16.97
N ASN A 42 5.48 4.79 -16.31
CA ASN A 42 4.87 4.33 -15.06
C ASN A 42 3.42 3.82 -15.22
N GLY A 43 2.88 3.85 -16.43
CA GLY A 43 1.48 3.54 -16.75
C GLY A 43 0.48 4.64 -16.33
N GLN A 44 0.73 5.30 -15.19
CA GLN A 44 -0.11 6.35 -14.62
C GLN A 44 0.73 7.33 -13.79
N ILE A 45 0.19 8.53 -13.58
CA ILE A 45 0.72 9.53 -12.62
C ILE A 45 -0.42 10.13 -11.81
N LEU A 46 -0.13 10.62 -10.60
CA LEU A 46 -1.10 11.35 -9.81
C LEU A 46 -1.16 12.81 -10.26
N ALA A 47 -2.29 13.23 -10.85
CA ALA A 47 -2.50 14.63 -11.26
C ALA A 47 -2.81 15.55 -10.06
N GLY A 48 -3.64 15.07 -9.14
CA GLY A 48 -4.02 15.83 -7.94
C GLY A 48 -5.01 15.07 -7.07
N ARG A 49 -5.35 15.67 -5.93
CA ARG A 49 -6.27 15.11 -4.94
C ARG A 49 -6.87 16.21 -4.09
N GLY A 50 -8.01 15.96 -3.45
CA GLY A 50 -8.58 16.90 -2.49
C GLY A 50 -9.82 16.35 -1.83
N GLY A 51 -10.07 16.80 -0.60
CA GLY A 51 -11.34 16.54 0.08
C GLY A 51 -12.40 17.50 -0.45
N VAL A 52 -13.57 16.96 -0.77
CA VAL A 52 -14.73 17.74 -1.22
C VAL A 52 -15.95 17.36 -0.38
N PRO A 53 -16.98 18.23 -0.26
CA PRO A 53 -18.20 17.89 0.47
C PRO A 53 -18.89 16.64 -0.09
N ALA A 54 -19.66 15.94 0.74
CA ALA A 54 -20.54 14.88 0.23
C ALA A 54 -21.54 15.48 -0.77
N GLY A 55 -21.77 14.81 -1.90
CA GLY A 55 -22.59 15.36 -2.97
C GLY A 55 -22.43 14.66 -4.30
N ARG A 56 -22.97 15.31 -5.33
CA ARG A 56 -22.99 14.83 -6.72
C ARG A 56 -22.04 15.66 -7.56
N TYR A 57 -21.16 15.01 -8.31
CA TYR A 57 -20.15 15.66 -9.13
C TYR A 57 -20.30 15.19 -10.58
N GLN A 58 -20.08 16.10 -11.53
CA GLN A 58 -20.42 15.88 -12.93
C GLN A 58 -19.30 16.25 -13.90
N SER A 59 -18.28 16.98 -13.44
CA SER A 59 -17.18 17.41 -14.30
C SER A 59 -15.91 17.67 -13.51
N ILE A 60 -14.79 17.75 -14.23
CA ILE A 60 -13.49 18.22 -13.72
C ILE A 60 -12.97 19.28 -14.69
N ARG A 61 -12.25 20.27 -14.17
CA ARG A 61 -11.57 21.27 -15.00
C ARG A 61 -10.18 21.60 -14.48
N PHE A 62 -9.36 22.15 -15.36
CA PHE A 62 -8.07 22.75 -15.05
C PHE A 62 -7.70 23.74 -16.15
N THR A 63 -6.77 24.64 -15.84
CA THR A 63 -6.21 25.60 -16.79
C THR A 63 -4.87 25.09 -17.31
N VAL A 64 -4.70 25.06 -18.63
CA VAL A 64 -3.41 24.86 -19.30
C VAL A 64 -2.72 26.21 -19.45
N GLU A 65 -1.67 26.43 -18.67
CA GLU A 65 -0.88 27.66 -18.69
C GLU A 65 0.09 27.68 -19.87
N LYS A 66 0.70 26.53 -20.16
CA LYS A 66 1.71 26.36 -21.21
C LYS A 66 1.61 24.96 -21.79
N ALA A 67 2.00 24.85 -23.05
CA ALA A 67 2.13 23.57 -23.72
C ALA A 67 3.36 23.58 -24.63
N ALA A 68 3.98 22.42 -24.80
CA ALA A 68 5.11 22.25 -25.68
C ALA A 68 5.17 20.83 -26.26
N LEU A 69 5.81 20.72 -27.41
CA LEU A 69 6.27 19.46 -27.98
C LEU A 69 7.73 19.24 -27.57
N ASP A 70 8.01 18.14 -26.89
CA ASP A 70 9.37 17.70 -26.55
C ASP A 70 9.95 16.91 -27.74
N ARG A 71 10.95 17.50 -28.41
CA ARG A 71 11.76 16.84 -29.44
C ARG A 71 13.16 16.63 -28.89
N ASP A 72 13.46 15.39 -28.49
CA ASP A 72 14.78 14.98 -28.01
C ASP A 72 15.35 15.86 -26.87
N GLY A 73 14.47 16.34 -25.98
CA GLY A 73 14.81 17.20 -24.84
C GLY A 73 14.68 18.70 -25.12
N GLU A 74 14.42 19.11 -26.37
CA GLU A 74 14.12 20.49 -26.73
C GLU A 74 12.61 20.75 -26.71
N MET A 75 12.20 21.79 -25.97
CA MET A 75 10.80 22.16 -25.79
C MET A 75 10.37 23.20 -26.83
N ILE A 76 9.56 22.77 -27.80
CA ILE A 76 8.95 23.64 -28.79
C ILE A 76 7.58 24.09 -28.28
N PHE A 77 7.47 25.33 -27.81
CA PHE A 77 6.23 25.85 -27.24
C PHE A 77 5.12 26.00 -28.28
N LEU A 78 3.92 25.62 -27.88
CA LEU A 78 2.70 25.63 -28.69
C LEU A 78 1.74 26.70 -28.17
N SER A 79 0.97 27.30 -29.07
CA SER A 79 -0.15 28.17 -28.69
C SER A 79 -1.33 27.34 -28.19
N VAL A 80 -1.91 27.72 -27.06
CA VAL A 80 -3.03 27.02 -26.44
C VAL A 80 -4.35 27.69 -26.88
N ASP A 81 -5.14 27.01 -27.70
CA ASP A 81 -6.41 27.54 -28.25
C ASP A 81 -7.49 27.67 -27.15
N LYS A 82 -7.61 26.65 -26.31
CA LYS A 82 -8.57 26.61 -25.19
C LYS A 82 -7.83 26.31 -23.88
N PRO A 83 -7.39 27.36 -23.15
CA PRO A 83 -6.64 27.19 -21.92
C PRO A 83 -7.46 26.51 -20.82
N LEU A 84 -8.75 26.84 -20.69
CA LEU A 84 -9.63 26.17 -19.75
C LEU A 84 -10.11 24.85 -20.36
N VAL A 85 -9.67 23.73 -19.78
CA VAL A 85 -10.11 22.39 -20.15
C VAL A 85 -11.16 21.96 -19.14
N GLU A 86 -12.37 21.71 -19.60
CA GLU A 86 -13.47 21.18 -18.81
C GLU A 86 -13.95 19.86 -19.42
N ILE A 87 -14.05 18.82 -18.60
CA ILE A 87 -14.36 17.46 -19.02
C ILE A 87 -15.53 16.96 -18.19
N ASN A 88 -16.63 16.63 -18.85
CA ASN A 88 -17.79 16.01 -18.21
C ASN A 88 -17.51 14.54 -17.90
N PHE A 89 -18.06 14.08 -16.79
CA PHE A 89 -18.00 12.67 -16.41
C PHE A 89 -18.97 11.85 -17.27
N PRO A 90 -18.64 10.57 -17.54
CA PRO A 90 -19.54 9.69 -18.30
C PRO A 90 -20.82 9.36 -17.53
N ALA A 91 -20.83 9.51 -16.21
CA ALA A 91 -21.99 9.39 -15.34
C ALA A 91 -21.81 10.28 -14.09
N GLU A 92 -22.91 10.59 -13.41
CA GLU A 92 -22.88 11.35 -12.15
C GLU A 92 -22.12 10.57 -11.06
N LEU A 93 -21.11 11.21 -10.48
CA LEU A 93 -20.32 10.68 -9.38
C LEU A 93 -20.98 11.09 -8.05
N ASN A 94 -21.43 10.10 -7.27
CA ASN A 94 -21.99 10.32 -5.94
C ASN A 94 -20.92 10.03 -4.88
N LEU A 95 -20.64 10.99 -4.02
CA LEU A 95 -19.73 10.85 -2.89
C LEU A 95 -20.50 11.00 -1.58
N ALA A 96 -20.49 9.96 -0.74
CA ALA A 96 -20.96 10.06 0.62
C ALA A 96 -19.88 10.65 1.53
N LYS A 97 -20.26 10.94 2.78
CA LYS A 97 -19.31 11.38 3.81
C LYS A 97 -18.31 10.24 4.06
N GLU A 98 -17.02 10.58 4.13
CA GLU A 98 -15.90 9.64 4.35
C GLU A 98 -15.63 8.68 3.18
N ASP A 99 -16.31 8.84 2.04
CA ASP A 99 -15.96 8.15 0.81
C ASP A 99 -14.68 8.73 0.18
N SER A 100 -13.99 7.90 -0.59
CA SER A 100 -12.86 8.26 -1.43
C SER A 100 -13.01 7.52 -2.74
N THR A 101 -12.79 8.21 -3.86
CA THR A 101 -12.88 7.65 -5.21
C THR A 101 -11.74 8.16 -6.06
N SER A 102 -11.34 7.35 -7.03
CA SER A 102 -10.36 7.70 -8.04
C SER A 102 -11.05 8.10 -9.35
N LEU A 103 -10.50 9.12 -10.01
CA LEU A 103 -10.89 9.56 -11.35
C LEU A 103 -9.69 9.38 -12.28
N PHE A 104 -9.92 8.85 -13.47
CA PHE A 104 -8.87 8.53 -14.42
C PHE A 104 -9.00 9.42 -15.65
N LEU A 105 -8.02 10.29 -15.85
CA LEU A 105 -7.91 11.12 -17.06
C LEU A 105 -7.05 10.40 -18.09
N THR A 106 -7.58 10.25 -19.30
CA THR A 106 -6.81 9.79 -20.47
C THR A 106 -6.59 10.96 -21.41
N TRP A 107 -5.35 11.16 -21.84
CA TRP A 107 -4.97 12.23 -22.74
C TRP A 107 -4.72 11.70 -24.16
N ASP A 108 -5.57 12.11 -25.10
CA ASP A 108 -5.38 11.90 -26.54
C ASP A 108 -4.39 12.95 -27.05
N THR A 109 -3.11 12.59 -27.02
CA THR A 109 -2.02 13.50 -27.41
C THR A 109 -2.02 13.79 -28.90
N ALA A 110 -2.42 12.83 -29.74
CA ALA A 110 -2.43 13.00 -31.19
C ALA A 110 -3.57 13.94 -31.62
N GLY A 111 -4.78 13.68 -31.14
CA GLY A 111 -5.96 14.49 -31.39
C GLY A 111 -5.94 15.85 -30.71
N SER A 112 -5.07 16.07 -29.72
CA SER A 112 -4.85 17.39 -29.11
C SER A 112 -4.15 18.39 -30.05
N MET A 113 -3.41 17.91 -31.05
CA MET A 113 -2.68 18.78 -31.99
C MET A 113 -3.61 19.36 -33.06
N GLN A 114 -3.49 20.67 -33.30
CA GLN A 114 -4.11 21.36 -34.43
C GLN A 114 -3.01 21.91 -35.34
N GLY A 115 -2.71 21.18 -36.42
CA GLY A 115 -1.54 21.48 -37.26
C GLY A 115 -0.23 21.26 -36.49
N THR A 116 0.72 22.21 -36.60
CA THR A 116 2.08 22.07 -36.05
C THR A 116 2.40 23.00 -34.88
N ALA A 117 1.54 23.98 -34.58
CA ALA A 117 1.87 25.06 -33.64
C ALA A 117 0.77 25.36 -32.60
N VAL A 118 -0.41 24.75 -32.74
CA VAL A 118 -1.55 24.99 -31.86
C VAL A 118 -1.97 23.68 -31.19
N ILE A 119 -2.34 23.77 -29.92
CA ILE A 119 -2.87 22.66 -29.14
C ILE A 119 -4.24 23.03 -28.56
N SER A 120 -5.14 22.05 -28.59
CA SER A 120 -6.43 22.08 -27.89
C SER A 120 -6.55 20.74 -27.16
N PRO A 121 -6.18 20.68 -25.87
CA PRO A 121 -6.07 19.43 -25.13
C PRO A 121 -7.37 18.61 -25.21
N LYS A 122 -7.25 17.37 -25.70
CA LYS A 122 -8.34 16.40 -25.74
C LYS A 122 -8.11 15.36 -24.66
N MET A 123 -8.96 15.38 -23.65
CA MET A 123 -8.91 14.43 -22.56
C MET A 123 -10.30 13.88 -22.26
N THR A 124 -10.33 12.65 -21.79
CA THR A 124 -11.56 11.97 -21.35
C THR A 124 -11.41 11.53 -19.91
N VAL A 125 -12.50 11.58 -19.15
CA VAL A 125 -12.55 11.04 -17.78
C VAL A 125 -13.22 9.68 -17.80
N SER A 126 -12.62 8.72 -17.08
CA SER A 126 -13.26 7.48 -16.67
C SER A 126 -13.43 7.47 -15.15
N LEU A 127 -14.60 7.02 -14.69
CA LEU A 127 -14.79 6.71 -13.27
C LEU A 127 -14.06 5.41 -12.92
N GLN A 128 -13.76 5.21 -11.63
CA GLN A 128 -13.12 3.97 -11.20
C GLN A 128 -13.93 2.73 -11.58
N SER A 129 -13.23 1.71 -12.07
CA SER A 129 -13.81 0.43 -12.45
C SER A 129 -12.90 -0.66 -11.89
N ILE A 130 -13.34 -1.24 -10.77
CA ILE A 130 -12.58 -2.26 -10.06
C ILE A 130 -13.03 -3.62 -10.61
N PRO A 131 -12.13 -4.41 -11.22
CA PRO A 131 -12.47 -5.75 -11.71
C PRO A 131 -12.77 -6.70 -10.54
N LEU A 132 -13.28 -7.89 -10.85
CA LEU A 132 -13.47 -8.95 -9.85
C LEU A 132 -12.11 -9.34 -9.23
N VAL A 133 -12.14 -9.76 -7.96
CA VAL A 133 -11.02 -9.86 -6.99
C VAL A 133 -9.68 -10.38 -7.51
N THR A 134 -9.69 -11.26 -8.50
CA THR A 134 -8.47 -11.79 -9.09
C THR A 134 -7.57 -10.64 -9.53
N ASP A 135 -6.29 -10.75 -9.20
CA ASP A 135 -5.26 -9.77 -9.55
C ASP A 135 -5.37 -8.41 -8.83
N LEU A 136 -6.03 -8.31 -7.68
CA LEU A 136 -6.08 -7.08 -6.89
C LEU A 136 -5.06 -7.04 -5.76
N ALA A 137 -4.52 -5.86 -5.51
CA ALA A 137 -3.82 -5.52 -4.29
C ALA A 137 -4.45 -4.30 -3.63
N TYR A 138 -4.39 -4.26 -2.29
CA TYR A 138 -4.95 -3.18 -1.47
C TYR A 138 -3.81 -2.49 -0.74
N VAL A 139 -3.79 -1.16 -0.79
CA VAL A 139 -2.73 -0.33 -0.20
C VAL A 139 -3.34 0.71 0.70
N SER A 140 -3.05 0.65 1.99
CA SER A 140 -3.53 1.65 2.95
C SER A 140 -2.64 2.89 2.94
N CYS A 141 -3.28 4.06 2.88
CA CYS A 141 -2.65 5.36 3.00
C CYS A 141 -3.31 6.12 4.16
N PRO A 142 -2.81 5.96 5.41
CA PRO A 142 -3.46 6.50 6.60
C PRO A 142 -3.64 8.02 6.57
N GLU A 143 -2.72 8.75 5.91
CA GLU A 143 -2.79 10.21 5.78
C GLU A 143 -3.97 10.70 4.94
N LEU A 144 -4.50 9.83 4.07
CA LEU A 144 -5.57 10.14 3.13
C LEU A 144 -6.92 9.53 3.54
N ASP A 145 -6.99 8.82 4.67
CA ASP A 145 -8.16 8.01 5.03
C ASP A 145 -8.62 7.15 3.84
N THR A 146 -7.67 6.58 3.10
CA THR A 146 -7.91 5.90 1.82
C THR A 146 -7.17 4.57 1.76
N VAL A 147 -7.83 3.56 1.18
CA VAL A 147 -7.17 2.36 0.67
C VAL A 147 -7.25 2.37 -0.86
N TYR A 148 -6.10 2.42 -1.52
CA TYR A 148 -6.02 2.28 -2.97
C TYR A 148 -6.15 0.81 -3.37
N ILE A 149 -6.80 0.57 -4.51
CA ILE A 149 -6.93 -0.75 -5.11
C ILE A 149 -6.11 -0.74 -6.39
N VAL A 150 -5.16 -1.67 -6.47
CA VAL A 150 -4.18 -1.79 -7.55
C VAL A 150 -4.45 -3.08 -8.32
N ARG A 151 -4.48 -2.97 -9.64
CA ARG A 151 -4.43 -4.11 -10.55
C ARG A 151 -3.00 -4.60 -10.68
N THR A 152 -2.76 -5.85 -10.31
CA THR A 152 -1.43 -6.47 -10.31
C THR A 152 -0.99 -6.94 -11.69
N ASP A 153 -1.92 -7.17 -12.62
CA ASP A 153 -1.62 -7.50 -14.01
C ASP A 153 -1.12 -6.28 -14.80
N GLN A 154 -1.58 -5.08 -14.43
CA GLN A 154 -1.22 -3.82 -15.09
C GLN A 154 -0.29 -2.93 -14.25
N ASN A 155 -0.12 -3.22 -12.96
CA ASN A 155 0.60 -2.39 -11.99
C ASN A 155 0.07 -0.94 -11.91
N MET A 156 -1.26 -0.79 -11.82
CA MET A 156 -1.91 0.52 -11.81
C MET A 156 -3.01 0.58 -10.76
N VAL A 157 -3.26 1.77 -10.21
CA VAL A 157 -4.45 2.02 -9.39
C VAL A 157 -5.68 1.91 -10.30
N CYS A 158 -6.69 1.16 -9.87
CA CYS A 158 -7.97 1.00 -10.58
C CYS A 158 -9.17 1.53 -9.78
N GLY A 159 -8.96 1.86 -8.51
CA GLY A 159 -9.95 2.48 -7.66
C GLY A 159 -9.41 2.78 -6.27
N SER A 160 -10.26 3.34 -5.44
CA SER A 160 -9.97 3.59 -4.04
C SER A 160 -11.22 3.40 -3.18
N LEU A 161 -10.99 3.20 -1.88
CA LEU A 161 -12.00 3.09 -0.83
C LEU A 161 -11.76 4.18 0.21
N GLY A 162 -12.82 4.89 0.56
CA GLY A 162 -12.81 5.84 1.67
C GLY A 162 -12.95 5.11 3.00
N ILE A 163 -11.95 5.27 3.85
CA ILE A 163 -11.88 4.60 5.14
C ILE A 163 -11.40 5.60 6.17
N SER A 164 -12.35 6.21 6.88
CA SER A 164 -12.05 7.09 8.00
C SER A 164 -11.19 6.39 9.07
N GLY A 165 -10.48 7.17 9.87
CA GLY A 165 -9.83 6.67 11.07
C GLY A 165 -8.39 6.20 10.87
N LYS A 166 -7.70 6.72 9.85
CA LYS A 166 -6.30 6.42 9.51
C LYS A 166 -6.08 4.92 9.28
N PRO A 167 -6.58 4.34 8.17
CA PRO A 167 -6.49 2.92 7.92
C PRO A 167 -5.01 2.49 7.87
N THR A 168 -4.61 1.55 8.71
CA THR A 168 -3.23 1.04 8.81
C THR A 168 -3.14 -0.40 8.29
N THR A 169 -3.30 -1.39 9.16
CA THR A 169 -3.11 -2.80 8.82
C THR A 169 -4.28 -3.35 8.01
N LEU A 170 -3.96 -4.03 6.91
CA LEU A 170 -4.91 -4.77 6.08
C LEU A 170 -4.70 -6.27 6.29
N VAL A 171 -5.78 -7.01 6.50
CA VAL A 171 -5.76 -8.47 6.60
C VAL A 171 -6.86 -9.06 5.74
N ALA A 172 -6.51 -9.81 4.70
CA ALA A 172 -7.47 -10.52 3.87
C ALA A 172 -7.72 -11.94 4.38
N ASN A 173 -9.00 -12.30 4.55
CA ASN A 173 -9.46 -13.68 4.64
C ASN A 173 -10.23 -14.01 3.35
N GLN A 174 -9.54 -14.62 2.39
CA GLN A 174 -10.10 -14.95 1.08
C GLN A 174 -11.16 -16.05 1.18
N ALA A 175 -10.97 -17.03 2.08
CA ALA A 175 -11.91 -18.13 2.27
C ALA A 175 -13.30 -17.64 2.70
N GLU A 176 -13.36 -16.57 3.50
CA GLU A 176 -14.60 -15.97 3.95
C GLU A 176 -15.03 -14.72 3.17
N ASN A 177 -14.30 -14.35 2.11
CA ASN A 177 -14.56 -13.14 1.32
C ASN A 177 -14.56 -11.87 2.21
N ARG A 178 -13.52 -11.69 3.03
CA ARG A 178 -13.38 -10.57 3.98
C ARG A 178 -12.05 -9.86 3.85
N LEU A 179 -12.09 -8.54 3.95
CA LEU A 179 -10.95 -7.66 4.17
C LEU A 179 -11.16 -6.91 5.48
N PHE A 180 -10.29 -7.16 6.46
CA PHE A 180 -10.27 -6.49 7.75
C PHE A 180 -9.27 -5.34 7.70
N ILE A 181 -9.71 -4.16 8.14
CA ILE A 181 -8.92 -2.93 8.06
C ILE A 181 -8.90 -2.30 9.44
N LEU A 182 -7.71 -2.22 10.04
CA LEU A 182 -7.56 -1.51 11.31
C LEU A 182 -7.61 0.00 11.05
N ALA A 183 -8.50 0.69 11.76
CA ALA A 183 -8.64 2.15 11.75
C ALA A 183 -8.41 2.69 13.18
N PRO A 184 -7.14 2.91 13.60
CA PRO A 184 -6.79 3.23 14.98
C PRO A 184 -7.45 4.51 15.51
N LYS A 185 -7.59 5.54 14.67
CA LYS A 185 -8.16 6.83 15.11
C LYS A 185 -9.67 6.70 15.40
N ASP A 186 -10.35 5.80 14.72
CA ASP A 186 -11.75 5.48 15.00
C ASP A 186 -11.91 4.41 16.10
N SER A 187 -10.79 3.83 16.57
CA SER A 187 -10.78 2.67 17.46
C SER A 187 -11.68 1.55 16.92
N ALA A 188 -11.47 1.15 15.66
CA ALA A 188 -12.32 0.16 15.02
C ALA A 188 -11.54 -0.75 14.06
N VAL A 189 -12.08 -1.96 13.87
CA VAL A 189 -11.78 -2.82 12.73
C VAL A 189 -12.93 -2.70 11.74
N LYS A 190 -12.66 -2.22 10.54
CA LYS A 190 -13.66 -2.09 9.47
C LYS A 190 -13.60 -3.32 8.58
N ILE A 191 -14.76 -3.87 8.25
CA ILE A 191 -14.86 -5.15 7.53
C ILE A 191 -15.49 -4.87 6.18
N PHE A 192 -14.77 -5.26 5.14
CA PHE A 192 -15.19 -5.14 3.75
C PHE A 192 -15.35 -6.53 3.13
N GLU A 193 -16.28 -6.65 2.19
CA GLU A 193 -16.37 -7.80 1.31
C GLU A 193 -15.39 -7.62 0.15
N LEU A 194 -14.52 -8.61 -0.11
CA LEU A 194 -13.51 -8.50 -1.17
C LEU A 194 -14.14 -8.41 -2.56
N THR A 195 -15.18 -9.22 -2.83
CA THR A 195 -15.82 -9.27 -4.16
C THR A 195 -16.51 -7.99 -4.60
N SER A 196 -17.13 -7.28 -3.66
CA SER A 196 -17.85 -6.03 -3.98
C SER A 196 -17.10 -4.78 -3.54
N ASN A 197 -16.02 -4.92 -2.78
CA ASN A 197 -15.29 -3.82 -2.13
C ASN A 197 -16.18 -2.92 -1.27
N ARG A 198 -17.26 -3.48 -0.72
CA ARG A 198 -18.20 -2.74 0.13
C ARG A 198 -17.92 -3.02 1.59
N LYS A 199 -18.00 -1.97 2.41
CA LYS A 199 -18.03 -2.12 3.86
C LYS A 199 -19.32 -2.85 4.24
N ILE A 200 -19.17 -3.98 4.92
CA ILE A 200 -20.29 -4.81 5.37
C ILE A 200 -20.49 -4.73 6.88
N ASP A 201 -19.44 -4.41 7.64
CA ASP A 201 -19.52 -4.30 9.09
C ASP A 201 -18.38 -3.44 9.67
N GLN A 202 -18.47 -3.10 10.94
CA GLN A 202 -17.40 -2.52 11.74
C GLN A 202 -17.50 -2.98 13.19
N ILE A 203 -16.35 -3.31 13.76
CA ILE A 203 -16.24 -3.71 15.17
C ILE A 203 -15.47 -2.64 15.92
N ARG A 204 -16.03 -2.17 17.03
CA ARG A 204 -15.39 -1.17 17.88
C ARG A 204 -14.38 -1.84 18.79
N ILE A 205 -13.21 -1.23 18.89
CA ILE A 205 -12.16 -1.56 19.84
C ILE A 205 -12.37 -0.67 21.07
N PRO A 206 -12.17 -1.18 22.31
CA PRO A 206 -12.25 -0.35 23.51
C PRO A 206 -11.32 0.87 23.44
N LEU A 207 -11.83 2.05 23.76
CA LEU A 207 -11.08 3.32 23.67
C LEU A 207 -9.82 3.39 24.55
N SER A 208 -9.71 2.50 25.54
CA SER A 208 -8.52 2.34 26.37
C SER A 208 -7.33 1.73 25.62
N VAL A 209 -7.57 1.20 24.41
CA VAL A 209 -6.60 0.44 23.63
C VAL A 209 -6.21 1.24 22.40
N LYS A 210 -4.91 1.49 22.24
CA LYS A 210 -4.36 2.15 21.06
C LYS A 210 -3.73 1.13 20.13
N SER A 211 -4.57 0.41 19.39
CA SER A 211 -4.11 -0.63 18.48
C SER A 211 -3.29 -0.03 17.32
N THR A 212 -2.16 -0.66 17.03
CA THR A 212 -1.19 -0.24 16.00
C THR A 212 -0.98 -1.29 14.93
N TYR A 213 -1.25 -2.56 15.26
CA TYR A 213 -1.13 -3.69 14.36
C TYR A 213 -2.24 -4.71 14.62
N MET A 214 -2.62 -5.47 13.59
CA MET A 214 -3.66 -6.49 13.67
C MET A 214 -3.26 -7.74 12.86
N THR A 215 -3.65 -8.91 13.35
CA THR A 215 -3.81 -10.12 12.53
C THR A 215 -5.15 -10.78 12.84
N VAL A 216 -5.61 -11.68 11.96
CA VAL A 216 -6.87 -12.41 12.12
C VAL A 216 -6.59 -13.91 12.07
N SER A 217 -7.34 -14.71 12.82
CA SER A 217 -7.28 -16.18 12.73
C SER A 217 -7.80 -16.65 11.37
N SER A 218 -7.30 -17.78 10.89
CA SER A 218 -7.65 -18.28 9.55
C SER A 218 -9.13 -18.64 9.40
N ASP A 219 -9.80 -18.97 10.51
CA ASP A 219 -11.25 -19.17 10.56
C ASP A 219 -12.06 -17.86 10.65
N GLY A 220 -11.40 -16.69 10.62
CA GLY A 220 -12.04 -15.38 10.64
C GLY A 220 -12.78 -15.01 11.92
N LYS A 221 -12.69 -15.82 12.98
CA LYS A 221 -13.47 -15.60 14.22
C LYS A 221 -12.76 -14.75 15.26
N LYS A 222 -11.43 -14.67 15.24
CA LYS A 222 -10.64 -13.91 16.21
C LYS A 222 -9.73 -12.92 15.51
N ALA A 223 -9.70 -11.68 16.01
CA ALA A 223 -8.65 -10.72 15.69
C ALA A 223 -7.71 -10.55 16.88
N PHE A 224 -6.43 -10.36 16.59
CA PHE A 224 -5.39 -10.11 17.57
C PHE A 224 -4.79 -8.73 17.31
N LEU A 225 -4.79 -7.88 18.34
CA LEU A 225 -4.42 -6.48 18.23
C LEU A 225 -3.22 -6.17 19.13
N LEU A 226 -2.24 -5.44 18.60
CA LEU A 226 -1.12 -4.92 19.39
C LEU A 226 -1.37 -3.47 19.80
N ASP A 227 -1.27 -3.21 21.09
CA ASP A 227 -1.07 -1.87 21.62
C ASP A 227 0.43 -1.66 21.91
N GLU A 228 1.11 -1.01 20.97
CA GLU A 228 2.57 -0.82 21.00
C GLU A 228 3.03 0.03 22.19
N MET A 229 2.21 0.98 22.64
CA MET A 229 2.57 1.86 23.77
C MET A 229 2.13 1.28 25.12
N GLY A 230 1.00 0.58 25.14
CA GLY A 230 0.49 -0.09 26.34
C GLY A 230 1.16 -1.44 26.63
N ASN A 231 1.97 -1.97 25.71
CA ASN A 231 2.60 -3.29 25.76
C ASN A 231 1.58 -4.42 25.93
N ASN A 232 0.44 -4.33 25.23
CA ASN A 232 -0.64 -5.31 25.34
C ASN A 232 -0.87 -6.04 24.03
N LEU A 233 -1.20 -7.33 24.16
CA LEU A 233 -1.90 -8.12 23.15
C LEU A 233 -3.35 -8.23 23.58
N LEU A 234 -4.27 -7.98 22.65
CA LEU A 234 -5.69 -8.16 22.85
C LEU A 234 -6.23 -9.17 21.85
N ARG A 235 -7.17 -9.99 22.30
CA ARG A 235 -7.98 -10.85 21.45
C ARG A 235 -9.42 -10.36 21.42
N LEU A 236 -9.89 -10.14 20.20
CA LEU A 236 -11.23 -9.68 19.86
C LEU A 236 -11.97 -10.84 19.21
N ASP A 237 -13.16 -11.15 19.72
CA ASP A 237 -14.12 -12.00 19.06
C ASP A 237 -14.82 -11.22 17.94
N LEU A 238 -14.65 -11.68 16.70
CA LEU A 238 -15.18 -11.00 15.52
C LEU A 238 -16.66 -11.30 15.28
N GLN A 239 -17.23 -12.32 15.93
CA GLN A 239 -18.64 -12.67 15.77
C GLN A 239 -19.54 -11.77 16.63
N ASN A 240 -19.11 -11.45 17.85
CA ASN A 240 -19.88 -10.61 18.78
C ASN A 240 -19.25 -9.24 19.07
N GLY A 241 -18.04 -8.98 18.55
CA GLY A 241 -17.33 -7.71 18.71
C GLY A 241 -16.81 -7.44 20.12
N THR A 242 -16.57 -8.48 20.92
CA THR A 242 -16.12 -8.34 22.32
C THR A 242 -14.65 -8.71 22.50
N VAL A 243 -13.94 -7.96 23.35
CA VAL A 243 -12.59 -8.36 23.78
C VAL A 243 -12.75 -9.47 24.84
N ASP A 244 -12.26 -10.66 24.51
CA ASP A 244 -12.38 -11.86 25.37
C ASP A 244 -11.05 -12.31 25.98
N GLY A 245 -9.97 -11.57 25.71
CA GLY A 245 -8.65 -11.84 26.27
C GLY A 245 -7.71 -10.66 26.11
N GLN A 246 -6.91 -10.41 27.15
CA GLN A 246 -5.85 -9.40 27.12
C GLN A 246 -4.70 -9.87 28.00
N ILE A 247 -3.49 -9.72 27.48
CA ILE A 247 -2.25 -9.97 28.24
C ILE A 247 -1.28 -8.82 28.03
N ARG A 248 -0.41 -8.62 29.02
CA ARG A 248 0.79 -7.79 28.85
C ARG A 248 1.90 -8.63 28.23
N ILE A 249 2.64 -8.03 27.32
CA ILE A 249 3.79 -8.63 26.64
C ILE A 249 5.02 -7.74 26.80
N GLY A 250 6.14 -8.12 26.17
CA GLY A 250 7.37 -7.35 26.22
C GLY A 250 7.23 -5.92 25.69
N SER A 251 8.16 -5.06 26.08
CA SER A 251 8.16 -3.64 25.73
C SER A 251 8.20 -3.38 24.22
N ARG A 252 7.29 -2.49 23.75
CA ARG A 252 7.14 -2.00 22.37
C ARG A 252 6.87 -3.12 21.35
N PRO A 253 5.72 -3.82 21.43
CA PRO A 253 5.35 -4.84 20.44
C PRO A 253 5.04 -4.21 19.07
N LYS A 254 5.73 -4.65 18.01
CA LYS A 254 5.71 -4.01 16.69
C LYS A 254 5.01 -4.79 15.59
N TYR A 255 5.21 -6.09 15.54
CA TYR A 255 4.70 -6.96 14.49
C TYR A 255 4.21 -8.27 15.08
N MET A 256 3.22 -8.86 14.44
CA MET A 256 2.65 -10.13 14.84
C MET A 256 2.41 -11.01 13.61
N LEU A 257 2.83 -12.26 13.71
CA LEU A 257 2.59 -13.30 12.71
C LEU A 257 1.75 -14.40 13.35
N TYR A 258 0.62 -14.75 12.73
CA TYR A 258 -0.18 -15.91 13.13
C TYR A 258 0.33 -17.17 12.42
N LEU A 259 0.79 -18.14 13.21
CA LEU A 259 1.29 -19.44 12.77
C LEU A 259 0.13 -20.45 12.85
N GLU A 260 -0.65 -20.52 11.77
CA GLU A 260 -1.88 -21.32 11.70
C GLU A 260 -1.65 -22.81 12.01
N ASP A 261 -0.56 -23.39 11.49
CA ASP A 261 -0.19 -24.80 11.67
C ASP A 261 0.02 -25.21 13.14
N ARG A 262 0.27 -24.21 14.01
CA ARG A 262 0.56 -24.40 15.44
C ARG A 262 -0.41 -23.70 16.36
N ASN A 263 -1.34 -22.92 15.81
CA ASN A 263 -2.20 -22.01 16.55
C ASN A 263 -1.41 -21.07 17.51
N LEU A 264 -0.27 -20.55 17.05
CA LEU A 264 0.59 -19.64 17.82
C LEU A 264 0.65 -18.26 17.19
N LEU A 265 0.84 -17.24 18.02
CA LEU A 265 1.24 -15.90 17.61
C LEU A 265 2.74 -15.74 17.89
N ALA A 266 3.52 -15.36 16.89
CA ALA A 266 4.86 -14.84 17.09
C ALA A 266 4.79 -13.31 17.10
N ILE A 267 5.27 -12.67 18.17
CA ILE A 267 5.20 -11.22 18.36
C ILE A 267 6.58 -10.63 18.61
N SER A 268 7.00 -9.66 17.79
CA SER A 268 8.26 -8.95 17.99
C SER A 268 8.08 -7.79 18.96
N CYS A 269 8.90 -7.77 20.02
CA CYS A 269 8.94 -6.70 21.01
C CYS A 269 10.26 -5.95 20.88
N ALA A 270 10.20 -4.78 20.25
CA ALA A 270 11.38 -4.05 19.77
C ALA A 270 12.34 -3.61 20.89
N TYR A 271 11.81 -3.17 22.03
CA TYR A 271 12.63 -2.71 23.17
C TYR A 271 12.94 -3.83 24.15
N ALA A 272 12.12 -4.88 24.18
CA ALA A 272 12.48 -6.10 24.90
C ALA A 272 13.58 -6.92 24.20
N GLN A 273 13.83 -6.67 22.90
CA GLN A 273 14.74 -7.44 22.05
C GLN A 273 14.41 -8.95 22.09
N LYS A 274 13.11 -9.25 21.99
CA LYS A 274 12.59 -10.61 22.09
C LYS A 274 11.48 -10.85 21.06
N ILE A 275 11.34 -12.10 20.65
CA ILE A 275 10.09 -12.61 20.10
C ILE A 275 9.37 -13.41 21.17
N TYR A 276 8.07 -13.15 21.34
CA TYR A 276 7.19 -13.92 22.20
C TYR A 276 6.33 -14.85 21.35
N PHE A 277 6.36 -16.14 21.67
CA PHE A 277 5.43 -17.12 21.12
C PHE A 277 4.28 -17.30 22.11
N ILE A 278 3.06 -17.06 21.65
CA ILE A 278 1.86 -17.05 22.48
C ILE A 278 0.83 -18.01 21.89
N ASP A 279 0.26 -18.87 22.71
CA ASP A 279 -0.87 -19.72 22.30
C ASP A 279 -2.10 -18.84 22.02
N ALA A 280 -2.64 -18.94 20.82
CA ALA A 280 -3.70 -18.02 20.37
C ALA A 280 -5.05 -18.25 21.09
N THR A 281 -5.23 -19.42 21.72
CA THR A 281 -6.47 -19.81 22.43
C THR A 281 -6.45 -19.47 23.92
N SER A 282 -5.33 -19.67 24.59
CA SER A 282 -5.17 -19.42 26.03
C SER A 282 -4.51 -18.07 26.33
N LEU A 283 -3.87 -17.46 25.33
CA LEU A 283 -2.98 -16.31 25.47
C LEU A 283 -1.79 -16.56 26.42
N ALA A 284 -1.46 -17.83 26.69
CA ALA A 284 -0.26 -18.18 27.45
C ALA A 284 0.99 -17.92 26.60
N ILE A 285 2.00 -17.28 27.17
CA ILE A 285 3.34 -17.22 26.58
C ILE A 285 3.94 -18.62 26.68
N VAL A 286 4.08 -19.31 25.55
CA VAL A 286 4.61 -20.68 25.50
C VAL A 286 6.11 -20.72 25.35
N ASN A 287 6.70 -19.69 24.73
CA ASN A 287 8.15 -19.59 24.57
C ASN A 287 8.58 -18.14 24.30
N THR A 288 9.87 -17.86 24.50
CA THR A 288 10.49 -16.58 24.12
C THR A 288 11.86 -16.82 23.54
N VAL A 289 12.24 -16.06 22.51
CA VAL A 289 13.62 -16.04 21.99
C VAL A 289 14.20 -14.65 22.06
N ASP A 290 15.47 -14.57 22.43
CA ASP A 290 16.24 -13.33 22.40
C ASP A 290 16.68 -13.04 20.97
N THR A 291 16.59 -11.78 20.57
CA THR A 291 17.01 -11.27 19.26
C THR A 291 18.13 -10.27 19.41
N GLY A 292 18.71 -9.84 18.29
CA GLY A 292 19.44 -8.59 18.22
C GLY A 292 18.53 -7.36 18.40
N GLY A 293 19.09 -6.20 18.06
CA GLY A 293 18.49 -4.90 18.35
C GLY A 293 17.26 -4.59 17.50
N THR A 294 16.15 -4.23 18.16
CA THR A 294 14.90 -3.76 17.55
C THR A 294 14.33 -4.77 16.53
N PRO A 295 13.90 -5.96 16.96
CA PRO A 295 13.16 -6.87 16.09
C PRO A 295 11.90 -6.18 15.57
N ASP A 296 11.62 -6.36 14.27
CA ASP A 296 10.48 -5.75 13.57
C ASP A 296 9.67 -6.83 12.85
N GLY A 297 9.66 -6.86 11.51
CA GLY A 297 8.95 -7.86 10.73
C GLY A 297 9.55 -9.26 10.84
N MET A 298 8.68 -10.24 10.63
CA MET A 298 9.00 -11.66 10.72
C MET A 298 8.41 -12.43 9.54
N LEU A 299 9.05 -13.53 9.17
CA LEU A 299 8.58 -14.48 8.16
C LEU A 299 8.81 -15.89 8.67
N ALA A 300 7.73 -16.69 8.75
CA ALA A 300 7.84 -18.12 9.04
C ALA A 300 7.92 -18.93 7.75
N ARG A 301 8.92 -19.81 7.64
CA ARG A 301 9.10 -20.68 6.48
C ARG A 301 9.97 -21.88 6.82
N ASP A 302 9.62 -23.06 6.31
CA ASP A 302 10.44 -24.28 6.36
C ASP A 302 10.91 -24.63 7.80
N ASN A 303 10.01 -24.50 8.80
CA ASN A 303 10.27 -24.65 10.24
C ASN A 303 11.19 -23.58 10.87
N TYR A 304 11.47 -22.50 10.16
CA TYR A 304 12.24 -21.35 10.65
C TYR A 304 11.39 -20.09 10.78
N LEU A 305 11.72 -19.26 11.77
CA LEU A 305 11.29 -17.87 11.88
C LEU A 305 12.47 -16.96 11.53
N PHE A 306 12.35 -16.24 10.42
CA PHE A 306 13.27 -15.19 10.04
C PHE A 306 12.81 -13.87 10.65
N VAL A 307 13.71 -13.15 11.31
CA VAL A 307 13.41 -11.92 12.06
C VAL A 307 14.30 -10.81 11.55
N ALA A 308 13.70 -9.70 11.08
CA ALA A 308 14.43 -8.47 10.77
C ALA A 308 14.80 -7.74 12.08
N GLU A 309 16.08 -7.50 12.29
CA GLU A 309 16.60 -6.80 13.46
C GLU A 309 17.07 -5.40 13.06
N SER A 310 16.15 -4.43 13.10
CA SER A 310 16.31 -3.12 12.47
C SER A 310 17.53 -2.36 12.96
N SER A 311 17.83 -2.35 14.27
CA SER A 311 18.98 -1.61 14.80
C SER A 311 20.30 -2.38 14.65
N SER A 312 20.18 -3.67 14.32
CA SER A 312 21.29 -4.61 14.16
C SER A 312 21.68 -4.83 12.70
N ASN A 313 20.95 -4.25 11.74
CA ASN A 313 21.17 -4.40 10.29
C ASN A 313 21.33 -5.86 9.85
N ALA A 314 20.56 -6.75 10.47
CA ALA A 314 20.68 -8.18 10.28
C ALA A 314 19.31 -8.86 10.22
N VAL A 315 19.33 -10.08 9.69
CA VAL A 315 18.23 -11.05 9.80
C VAL A 315 18.74 -12.25 10.57
N SER A 316 18.03 -12.62 11.63
CA SER A 316 18.29 -13.84 12.38
C SER A 316 17.26 -14.90 12.02
N ALA A 317 17.67 -16.17 11.95
CA ALA A 317 16.78 -17.31 11.76
C ALA A 317 16.75 -18.19 13.02
N PHE A 318 15.56 -18.54 13.48
CA PHE A 318 15.32 -19.37 14.66
C PHE A 318 14.46 -20.57 14.28
N GLU A 319 14.71 -21.74 14.85
CA GLU A 319 13.78 -22.88 14.70
C GLU A 319 12.44 -22.58 15.39
N LEU A 320 11.33 -22.96 14.78
CA LEU A 320 9.99 -22.80 15.36
C LEU A 320 9.65 -23.92 16.35
N PRO A 321 9.01 -23.62 17.51
CA PRO A 321 8.52 -22.32 17.97
C PRO A 321 9.45 -21.62 18.99
N GLY A 322 10.75 -21.54 18.71
CA GLY A 322 11.72 -20.75 19.50
C GLY A 322 12.94 -21.55 19.98
N GLY A 323 13.64 -22.18 19.04
CA GLY A 323 14.94 -22.80 19.25
C GLY A 323 16.09 -21.80 19.28
N ARG A 324 17.33 -22.30 19.34
CA ARG A 324 18.53 -21.46 19.24
C ARG A 324 18.52 -20.71 17.91
N SER A 325 19.18 -19.54 17.88
CA SER A 325 19.49 -18.91 16.60
C SER A 325 20.37 -19.87 15.80
N ASN A 326 19.93 -20.24 14.62
CA ASN A 326 20.71 -21.10 13.75
C ASN A 326 21.77 -20.25 13.04
N PHE A 327 21.39 -19.08 12.52
CA PHE A 327 22.32 -18.17 11.84
C PHE A 327 21.84 -16.71 11.89
N ARG A 328 22.79 -15.78 11.76
CA ARG A 328 22.56 -14.34 11.63
C ARG A 328 23.24 -13.82 10.36
N ILE A 329 22.50 -13.06 9.56
CA ILE A 329 22.90 -12.64 8.21
C ILE A 329 22.86 -11.12 8.16
N ASN A 330 23.98 -10.49 7.81
CA ASN A 330 24.03 -9.05 7.61
C ASN A 330 23.27 -8.66 6.33
N VAL A 331 22.44 -7.62 6.43
CA VAL A 331 21.63 -7.10 5.33
C VAL A 331 21.84 -5.58 5.21
N GLY A 332 21.00 -4.90 4.42
CA GLY A 332 21.01 -3.44 4.32
C GLY A 332 20.65 -2.76 5.65
N LEU A 333 20.73 -1.43 5.66
CA LEU A 333 20.51 -0.65 6.88
C LEU A 333 19.03 -0.59 7.24
N LYS A 334 18.72 -0.77 8.54
CA LYS A 334 17.36 -0.77 9.09
C LYS A 334 16.39 -1.71 8.35
N PRO A 335 16.65 -3.04 8.38
CA PRO A 335 15.71 -4.01 7.83
C PRO A 335 14.37 -3.95 8.58
N ARG A 336 13.24 -4.05 7.88
CA ARG A 336 11.90 -3.94 8.47
C ARG A 336 11.01 -5.14 8.18
N ARG A 337 10.68 -5.41 6.91
CA ARG A 337 9.76 -6.50 6.53
C ARG A 337 10.47 -7.55 5.70
N LEU A 338 9.92 -8.76 5.72
CA LEU A 338 10.37 -9.89 4.94
C LEU A 338 9.20 -10.44 4.11
N ALA A 339 9.47 -10.80 2.87
CA ALA A 339 8.51 -11.47 2.00
C ALA A 339 9.19 -12.66 1.30
N PHE A 340 8.45 -13.72 1.01
CA PHE A 340 8.96 -14.87 0.28
C PHE A 340 8.37 -14.94 -1.13
N GLY A 341 9.22 -14.98 -2.14
CA GLY A 341 8.82 -15.07 -3.54
C GLY A 341 9.90 -15.71 -4.39
N ASN A 342 9.52 -16.47 -5.42
CA ASN A 342 10.46 -17.09 -6.37
C ASN A 342 11.67 -17.79 -5.69
N SER A 343 11.45 -18.55 -4.61
CA SER A 343 12.49 -19.24 -3.81
C SER A 343 13.49 -18.33 -3.08
N HIS A 344 13.20 -17.04 -2.93
CA HIS A 344 14.03 -16.08 -2.21
C HIS A 344 13.24 -15.41 -1.08
N ILE A 345 13.96 -15.00 -0.04
CA ILE A 345 13.49 -14.10 1.00
C ILE A 345 13.96 -12.69 0.63
N TYR A 346 13.00 -11.79 0.46
CA TYR A 346 13.22 -10.37 0.21
C TYR A 346 13.12 -9.62 1.52
N ILE A 347 14.01 -8.66 1.76
CA ILE A 347 14.03 -7.87 3.00
C ILE A 347 14.07 -6.38 2.66
N SER A 348 13.07 -5.62 3.12
CA SER A 348 13.04 -4.17 2.95
C SER A 348 14.01 -3.51 3.92
N ASN A 349 14.92 -2.68 3.42
CA ASN A 349 15.93 -1.98 4.22
C ASN A 349 15.68 -0.48 4.17
N ALA A 350 14.94 0.04 5.15
CA ALA A 350 14.49 1.44 5.17
C ALA A 350 15.66 2.44 5.20
N GLY A 351 16.76 2.08 5.85
CA GLY A 351 17.92 2.94 6.02
C GLY A 351 18.80 3.04 4.77
N SER A 352 18.86 1.98 3.95
CA SER A 352 19.65 1.97 2.71
C SER A 352 18.83 2.25 1.46
N GLY A 353 17.49 2.24 1.54
CA GLY A 353 16.64 2.42 0.36
C GLY A 353 16.72 1.24 -0.61
N THR A 354 16.95 0.03 -0.08
CA THR A 354 17.17 -1.18 -0.88
C THR A 354 16.28 -2.33 -0.42
N VAL A 355 16.11 -3.33 -1.29
CA VAL A 355 15.61 -4.66 -0.92
C VAL A 355 16.75 -5.67 -0.99
N SER A 356 17.06 -6.34 0.11
CA SER A 356 18.07 -7.42 0.13
C SER A 356 17.43 -8.72 -0.33
N LEU A 357 18.19 -9.52 -1.06
CA LEU A 357 17.77 -10.82 -1.57
C LEU A 357 18.55 -11.95 -0.91
N LEU A 358 17.88 -12.79 -0.15
CA LEU A 358 18.46 -13.94 0.54
C LEU A 358 17.92 -15.24 -0.06
N ARG A 359 18.80 -16.20 -0.33
CA ARG A 359 18.37 -17.58 -0.61
C ARG A 359 18.35 -18.39 0.69
N PRO A 360 17.27 -19.14 0.98
CA PRO A 360 17.27 -20.04 2.11
C PRO A 360 18.50 -20.95 2.13
N GLY A 361 19.14 -21.09 3.30
CA GLY A 361 20.36 -21.86 3.49
C GLY A 361 21.66 -21.13 3.13
N GLN A 362 21.61 -19.94 2.52
CA GLN A 362 22.79 -19.09 2.36
C GLN A 362 22.99 -18.20 3.59
N LEU A 363 24.25 -17.96 3.95
CA LEU A 363 24.62 -17.11 5.09
C LEU A 363 24.93 -15.65 4.68
N ASN A 364 24.74 -15.30 3.41
CA ASN A 364 25.03 -13.98 2.87
C ASN A 364 23.93 -13.53 1.90
N VAL A 365 23.75 -12.22 1.78
CA VAL A 365 22.86 -11.60 0.79
C VAL A 365 23.40 -11.85 -0.61
N SER A 366 22.54 -12.34 -1.49
CA SER A 366 22.87 -12.62 -2.89
C SER A 366 22.86 -11.36 -3.77
N ARG A 367 22.00 -10.39 -3.44
CA ARG A 367 21.84 -9.12 -4.18
C ARG A 367 21.16 -8.06 -3.32
N ALA A 368 21.47 -6.79 -3.56
CA ALA A 368 20.68 -5.66 -3.11
C ALA A 368 20.04 -4.95 -4.32
N ILE A 369 18.72 -4.76 -4.28
CA ILE A 369 17.95 -4.08 -5.32
C ILE A 369 17.70 -2.65 -4.86
N GLN A 370 18.14 -1.66 -5.64
CA GLN A 370 17.88 -0.26 -5.33
C GLN A 370 16.43 0.09 -5.69
N VAL A 371 15.66 0.53 -4.70
CA VAL A 371 14.27 1.03 -4.87
C VAL A 371 14.20 2.53 -4.57
N GLY A 372 15.04 3.02 -3.65
CA GLY A 372 14.94 4.36 -3.08
C GLY A 372 13.95 4.41 -1.92
N GLY A 373 13.80 5.61 -1.33
CA GLY A 373 12.83 6.01 -0.31
C GLY A 373 12.38 4.92 0.69
N LYS A 374 12.77 5.08 1.96
CA LYS A 374 12.46 4.21 3.12
C LYS A 374 11.49 3.04 2.84
N PRO A 375 11.95 1.92 2.23
CA PRO A 375 11.07 0.80 1.92
C PRO A 375 10.56 0.16 3.20
N PHE A 376 9.28 -0.17 3.23
CA PHE A 376 8.61 -0.71 4.42
C PHE A 376 7.87 -2.02 4.13
N GLU A 377 6.56 -1.97 3.86
CA GLU A 377 5.73 -3.17 3.64
C GLU A 377 6.01 -3.77 2.27
N MET A 378 5.91 -5.09 2.19
CA MET A 378 6.12 -5.84 0.94
C MET A 378 5.14 -7.00 0.85
N ASP A 379 4.65 -7.25 -0.36
CA ASP A 379 3.89 -8.45 -0.65
C ASP A 379 4.11 -8.91 -2.10
N VAL A 380 3.82 -10.19 -2.37
CA VAL A 380 4.21 -10.88 -3.60
C VAL A 380 2.99 -11.36 -4.37
N SER A 381 2.92 -10.98 -5.65
CA SER A 381 2.06 -11.63 -6.64
C SER A 381 2.86 -12.69 -7.39
N LEU A 382 2.64 -13.96 -7.06
CA LEU A 382 3.31 -15.08 -7.74
C LEU A 382 2.74 -15.36 -9.14
N ILE A 383 1.49 -14.96 -9.41
CA ILE A 383 0.87 -15.14 -10.73
C ILE A 383 1.61 -14.29 -11.77
N HIS A 384 1.88 -13.02 -11.43
CA HIS A 384 2.54 -12.08 -12.33
C HIS A 384 4.05 -11.93 -12.06
N GLN A 385 4.59 -12.68 -11.09
CA GLN A 385 5.99 -12.62 -10.68
C GLN A 385 6.42 -11.21 -10.22
N TRP A 386 5.57 -10.53 -9.46
CA TRP A 386 5.85 -9.21 -8.90
C TRP A 386 6.09 -9.26 -7.39
N LEU A 387 7.07 -8.47 -6.94
CA LEU A 387 7.19 -8.02 -5.56
C LEU A 387 6.84 -6.54 -5.49
N TYR A 388 5.82 -6.22 -4.69
CA TYR A 388 5.45 -4.84 -4.39
C TYR A 388 6.18 -4.38 -3.14
N VAL A 389 6.70 -3.16 -3.16
CA VAL A 389 7.46 -2.56 -2.06
C VAL A 389 6.92 -1.16 -1.80
N GLY A 390 6.23 -0.97 -0.66
CA GLY A 390 5.80 0.34 -0.22
C GLY A 390 6.98 1.22 0.19
N ASP A 391 6.96 2.48 -0.24
CA ASP A 391 7.99 3.48 0.03
C ASP A 391 7.36 4.66 0.80
N GLU A 392 7.67 4.74 2.09
CA GLU A 392 7.11 5.76 3.00
C GLU A 392 7.58 7.18 2.66
N GLN A 393 8.76 7.34 2.05
CA GLN A 393 9.36 8.65 1.85
C GLN A 393 8.94 9.28 0.52
N LYS A 394 8.86 8.50 -0.55
CA LYS A 394 8.42 8.97 -1.87
C LYS A 394 6.90 8.92 -2.03
N GLY A 395 6.18 8.16 -1.21
CA GLY A 395 4.73 8.09 -1.24
C GLY A 395 4.19 7.29 -2.43
N GLY A 396 4.60 6.03 -2.54
CA GLY A 396 4.17 5.13 -3.61
C GLY A 396 4.67 3.71 -3.41
N VAL A 397 4.55 2.89 -4.46
CA VAL A 397 4.92 1.47 -4.45
C VAL A 397 5.87 1.18 -5.60
N ALA A 398 7.06 0.68 -5.30
CA ALA A 398 7.95 0.13 -6.31
C ALA A 398 7.53 -1.30 -6.66
N VAL A 399 7.56 -1.64 -7.94
CA VAL A 399 7.27 -2.99 -8.43
C VAL A 399 8.58 -3.61 -8.91
N ILE A 400 8.96 -4.74 -8.33
CA ILE A 400 10.15 -5.50 -8.68
C ILE A 400 9.73 -6.76 -9.43
N ASP A 401 10.31 -6.96 -10.61
CA ASP A 401 10.23 -8.21 -11.36
C ASP A 401 11.02 -9.31 -10.64
N LEU A 402 10.34 -10.38 -10.21
CA LEU A 402 10.98 -11.50 -9.52
C LEU A 402 11.86 -12.36 -10.43
N SER A 403 11.65 -12.33 -11.74
CA SER A 403 12.45 -13.08 -12.71
C SER A 403 13.81 -12.41 -12.94
N SER A 404 13.82 -11.09 -13.12
CA SER A 404 15.04 -10.31 -13.38
C SER A 404 15.65 -9.67 -12.13
N ASN A 405 14.89 -9.60 -11.04
CA ASN A 405 15.21 -8.90 -9.79
C ASN A 405 15.60 -7.43 -10.04
N LYS A 406 14.79 -6.75 -10.85
CA LYS A 406 14.94 -5.32 -11.18
C LYS A 406 13.62 -4.59 -10.94
N VAL A 407 13.70 -3.31 -10.60
CA VAL A 407 12.53 -2.45 -10.55
C VAL A 407 11.97 -2.34 -11.97
N ALA A 408 10.71 -2.72 -12.14
CA ALA A 408 10.01 -2.74 -13.42
C ALA A 408 9.03 -1.56 -13.56
N ALA A 409 8.43 -1.13 -12.45
CA ALA A 409 7.45 -0.03 -12.45
C ALA A 409 7.42 0.71 -11.11
N TRP A 410 6.76 1.87 -11.13
CA TRP A 410 6.46 2.68 -9.95
C TRP A 410 4.98 3.08 -9.95
N ILE A 411 4.29 2.80 -8.86
CA ILE A 411 2.88 3.17 -8.66
C ILE A 411 2.84 4.38 -7.73
N GLU A 412 2.53 5.54 -8.29
CA GLU A 412 2.40 6.78 -7.53
C GLU A 412 1.07 6.81 -6.77
N LEU A 413 1.13 7.03 -5.45
CA LEU A 413 -0.05 7.17 -4.56
C LEU A 413 -0.18 8.59 -3.98
N GLY A 414 0.93 9.33 -3.92
CA GLY A 414 1.01 10.68 -3.37
C GLY A 414 0.99 10.75 -1.84
N ALA A 415 0.96 9.62 -1.14
CA ALA A 415 1.05 9.53 0.32
C ALA A 415 1.83 8.27 0.72
N ALA A 416 2.37 8.29 1.94
CA ALA A 416 3.06 7.14 2.50
C ALA A 416 2.11 5.93 2.63
N PRO A 417 2.41 4.79 2.00
CA PRO A 417 1.68 3.55 2.25
C PRO A 417 2.09 2.95 3.61
N ASP A 418 1.13 2.35 4.32
CA ASP A 418 1.38 1.67 5.61
C ASP A 418 1.33 0.14 5.47
N SER A 419 0.28 -0.39 4.84
CA SER A 419 0.11 -1.81 4.56
C SER A 419 -0.20 -2.03 3.08
N PHE A 420 0.37 -3.08 2.49
CA PHE A 420 0.11 -3.52 1.12
C PHE A 420 -0.14 -5.02 1.15
N ILE A 421 -1.30 -5.47 0.66
CA ILE A 421 -1.60 -6.90 0.52
C ILE A 421 -2.07 -7.23 -0.89
N VAL A 422 -1.56 -8.32 -1.45
CA VAL A 422 -2.02 -8.95 -2.69
C VAL A 422 -3.09 -9.97 -2.34
N VAL A 423 -4.26 -9.83 -2.95
CA VAL A 423 -5.35 -10.81 -2.86
C VAL A 423 -5.28 -11.69 -4.10
N LYS A 424 -5.41 -13.00 -3.90
CA LYS A 424 -5.19 -14.02 -4.94
C LYS A 424 -6.51 -14.54 -5.48
#